data_AF-A0A415IIJ3-F1
#
_entry.id   AF-A0A415IIJ3-F1
#
_cell.length_a   1.000
_cell.length_b   1.000
_cell.length_c   1.000
_cell.angle_alpha   90.00
_cell.angle_beta   90.00
_cell.angle_gamma   90.00
#
_symmetry.space_group_name_H-M   'P 1'
#
loop_
_entity.id
_entity.type
_entity.pdbx_description
1 polymer ?
#
loop_
_entity_poly.entity_id
_entity_poly.type
_entity_poly.pdbx_seq_one_letter_code
_entity_poly.pdbx_strand_id
1 'polypeptide(L)'
;MKDVEQFESKNPANMPEENEDMPLCQFIVDNGSLIACHNSSSIYLVQRGHRHLIPNAKVYDALFVSRHLVHFIGKRQLDSIPLGIPLSENACLIKGNNTDPVYLYSNEAKSHIRSAEDFNHAGFDWGKIHNLPQKEVDNITTIRDFIVEQNNKVVIKTNDIPVQYDADNNYGVLTQFTCKCKERDVTCNILLPSEKCRKGCEEECKEEYPVLYLYHGLGINSEWIHSDQGRIKQIIGNMVCNGLIPDMIVVMPDMMYSGTETKAYDFYRFKASLKELMSYVEDHYKVKKGKGNTAIAGLSLGGTTALYNAYLFKDTFRYVGAFCPTSILLYQPSRGITEPWIPKEEDFVLGTGEEDFTFIANGTADCSAGDTPKFYSRALRENGSDNVFALLPDGGHCWTTFRKLFYVFMAFDFFRKR
;
A
#
# COMPACT_ATOMS: atom_id res chain seq x y z
N MET A 1 28.81 47.57 24.91
CA MET A 1 29.27 47.81 23.53
C MET A 1 30.69 47.29 23.40
N LYS A 2 30.81 46.09 22.81
CA LYS A 2 31.93 45.64 21.96
C LYS A 2 31.58 44.25 21.42
N ASP A 3 31.59 44.18 20.09
CA ASP A 3 31.88 43.05 19.21
C ASP A 3 30.92 41.83 19.21
N VAL A 4 30.03 41.82 18.22
CA VAL A 4 29.41 40.59 17.67
C VAL A 4 30.02 40.39 16.28
N GLU A 5 30.88 39.38 16.14
CA GLU A 5 31.41 38.92 14.86
C GLU A 5 30.28 38.34 13.99
N GLN A 6 30.08 38.96 12.83
CA GLN A 6 29.34 38.34 11.72
C GLN A 6 30.20 37.21 11.15
N PHE A 7 29.74 35.97 11.30
CA PHE A 7 30.27 34.87 10.51
C PHE A 7 29.73 34.99 9.08
N GLU A 8 30.60 35.39 8.17
CA GLU A 8 30.39 35.34 6.72
C GLU A 8 30.06 33.90 6.30
N SER A 9 28.88 33.71 5.71
CA SER A 9 28.52 32.49 5.01
C SER A 9 29.41 32.33 3.78
N LYS A 10 30.19 31.25 3.71
CA LYS A 10 30.83 30.84 2.46
C LYS A 10 29.76 30.64 1.39
N ASN A 11 29.83 31.50 0.38
CA ASN A 11 29.05 31.48 -0.84
C ASN A 11 29.23 30.12 -1.56
N PRO A 12 28.19 29.30 -1.79
CA PRO A 12 28.30 28.12 -2.64
C PRO A 12 28.11 28.55 -4.10
N ALA A 13 29.03 29.37 -4.61
CA ALA A 13 29.12 29.63 -6.04
C ALA A 13 29.86 28.45 -6.70
N ASN A 14 29.10 27.40 -7.03
CA ASN A 14 29.34 26.42 -8.10
C ASN A 14 28.37 25.23 -7.92
N MET A 15 27.08 25.45 -8.13
CA MET A 15 26.23 24.39 -8.67
C MET A 15 26.16 24.58 -10.18
N PRO A 16 26.32 23.52 -11.00
CA PRO A 16 26.15 23.64 -12.44
C PRO A 16 24.72 24.14 -12.74
N GLU A 17 24.59 25.06 -13.69
CA GLU A 17 23.29 25.51 -14.19
C GLU A 17 22.48 24.28 -14.64
N GLU A 18 21.29 24.10 -14.07
CA GLU A 18 20.40 22.98 -14.39
C GLU A 18 19.92 23.07 -15.84
N ASN A 19 20.51 22.22 -16.69
CA ASN A 19 20.15 22.07 -18.09
C ASN A 19 18.62 21.95 -18.26
N GLU A 20 17.99 22.90 -18.96
CA GLU A 20 16.53 22.99 -19.13
C GLU A 20 15.96 21.89 -20.04
N ASP A 21 16.81 21.24 -20.85
CA ASP A 21 16.43 20.24 -21.85
C ASP A 21 16.43 18.78 -21.34
N MET A 22 16.70 18.52 -20.05
CA MET A 22 16.67 17.16 -19.50
C MET A 22 15.22 16.78 -19.13
N PRO A 23 14.69 15.62 -19.58
CA PRO A 23 13.36 15.18 -19.16
C PRO A 23 13.28 15.12 -17.64
N LEU A 24 12.23 15.71 -17.08
CA LEU A 24 11.97 15.76 -15.63
C LEU A 24 11.74 14.33 -15.11
N CYS A 25 12.81 13.64 -14.72
CA CYS A 25 12.69 12.51 -13.81
C CYS A 25 12.18 13.11 -12.48
N GLN A 26 11.01 12.67 -12.00
CA GLN A 26 10.43 13.22 -10.76
C GLN A 26 11.45 13.09 -9.62
N PHE A 27 11.70 14.18 -8.92
CA PHE A 27 12.58 14.14 -7.75
C PHE A 27 11.83 13.44 -6.62
N ILE A 28 12.29 12.24 -6.29
CA ILE A 28 11.64 11.41 -5.28
C ILE A 28 12.13 11.82 -3.88
N VAL A 29 11.19 12.09 -2.98
CA VAL A 29 11.44 12.33 -1.56
C VAL A 29 10.70 11.30 -0.73
N ASP A 30 11.34 10.81 0.33
CA ASP A 30 10.75 9.87 1.27
C ASP A 30 9.53 10.47 1.96
N ASN A 31 8.46 9.69 2.04
CA ASN A 31 7.32 10.02 2.90
C ASN A 31 7.79 10.18 4.35
N GLY A 32 7.27 11.21 5.03
CA GLY A 32 7.69 11.62 6.37
C GLY A 32 8.73 12.76 6.39
N SER A 33 9.30 13.13 5.24
CA SER A 33 10.30 14.20 5.17
C SER A 33 9.70 15.60 5.27
N LEU A 34 10.43 16.51 5.91
CA LEU A 34 10.18 17.95 5.85
C LEU A 34 11.02 18.60 4.75
N ILE A 35 10.39 19.33 3.83
CA ILE A 35 11.09 19.99 2.72
C ILE A 35 10.74 21.47 2.60
N ALA A 36 11.70 22.26 2.12
CA ALA A 36 11.52 23.66 1.77
C ALA A 36 12.41 24.04 0.59
N CYS A 37 12.12 25.18 -0.06
CA CYS A 37 13.01 25.77 -1.07
C CYS A 37 13.81 26.90 -0.44
N HIS A 38 15.11 27.03 -0.78
CA HIS A 38 16.03 28.01 -0.15
C HIS A 38 15.53 29.47 -0.17
N ASN A 39 14.71 29.85 -1.15
CA ASN A 39 14.17 31.20 -1.32
C ASN A 39 12.66 31.30 -1.01
N SER A 40 12.11 30.32 -0.29
CA SER A 40 10.70 30.27 0.11
C SER A 40 10.59 30.14 1.63
N SER A 41 9.61 30.82 2.22
CA SER A 41 9.25 30.63 3.63
C SER A 41 8.34 29.42 3.86
N SER A 42 7.81 28.82 2.79
CA SER A 42 6.91 27.67 2.86
C SER A 42 7.67 26.39 3.19
N ILE A 43 7.17 25.66 4.19
CA ILE A 43 7.65 24.33 4.57
C ILE A 43 6.56 23.33 4.27
N TYR A 44 6.93 22.17 3.75
CA TYR A 44 6.02 21.09 3.39
C TYR A 44 6.38 19.81 4.13
N LEU A 45 5.35 19.04 4.48
CA LEU A 45 5.48 17.66 4.94
C LEU A 45 5.16 16.74 3.75
N VAL A 46 6.07 15.83 3.41
CA VAL A 46 5.84 14.86 2.33
C VAL A 46 5.06 13.69 2.87
N GLN A 47 3.89 13.42 2.30
CA GLN A 47 3.10 12.23 2.58
C GLN A 47 2.41 11.77 1.31
N ARG A 48 2.29 10.45 1.15
CA ARG A 48 1.51 9.83 0.07
C ARG A 48 1.95 10.31 -1.32
N GLY A 49 3.26 10.54 -1.49
CA GLY A 49 3.82 11.06 -2.74
C GLY A 49 3.53 12.55 -3.00
N HIS A 50 2.91 13.26 -2.06
CA HIS A 50 2.54 14.67 -2.19
C HIS A 50 3.28 15.54 -1.16
N ARG A 51 3.55 16.80 -1.53
CA ARG A 51 4.00 17.85 -0.60
C ARG A 51 2.78 18.55 -0.01
N HIS A 52 2.60 18.48 1.31
CA HIS A 52 1.50 19.14 2.02
C HIS A 52 2.03 20.38 2.75
N LEU A 53 1.49 21.55 2.43
CA LEU A 53 1.92 22.81 3.05
C LEU A 53 1.65 22.78 4.56
N ILE A 54 2.66 23.16 5.35
CA ILE A 54 2.47 23.50 6.76
C ILE A 54 2.06 24.98 6.81
N PRO A 55 0.82 25.31 7.20
CA PRO A 55 0.22 26.61 6.87
C PRO A 55 0.87 27.79 7.59
N ASN A 56 1.45 27.56 8.77
CA ASN A 56 2.08 28.61 9.57
C ASN A 56 3.06 28.04 10.62
N ALA A 57 3.82 28.93 11.25
CA ALA A 57 4.79 28.56 12.29
C ALA A 57 4.13 27.90 13.51
N LYS A 58 2.89 28.28 13.87
CA LYS A 58 2.17 27.68 15.01
C LYS A 58 1.92 26.18 14.78
N VAL A 59 1.51 25.78 13.58
CA VAL A 59 1.33 24.35 13.25
C VAL A 59 2.69 23.63 13.24
N TYR A 60 3.73 24.26 12.68
CA TYR A 60 5.08 23.68 12.72
C TYR A 60 5.54 23.42 14.16
N ASP A 61 5.41 24.43 15.01
CA ASP A 61 5.79 24.40 16.42
C ASP A 61 4.86 23.52 17.26
N ALA A 62 3.69 23.12 16.75
CA ALA A 62 2.80 22.13 17.39
C ALA A 62 3.15 20.69 17.02
N LEU A 63 3.97 20.45 16.00
CA LEU A 63 4.24 19.11 15.48
C LEU A 63 5.71 18.69 15.67
N PHE A 64 6.66 19.55 15.33
CA PHE A 64 8.05 19.12 15.09
C PHE A 64 9.05 19.63 16.13
N VAL A 65 10.08 18.85 16.43
CA VAL A 65 11.10 19.19 17.44
C VAL A 65 11.93 20.42 17.05
N SER A 66 12.37 20.50 15.78
CA SER A 66 13.31 21.53 15.35
C SER A 66 13.29 21.80 13.85
N ARG A 67 13.47 23.07 13.48
CA ARG A 67 13.63 23.55 12.09
C ARG A 67 14.87 23.00 11.38
N HIS A 68 15.86 22.49 12.11
CA HIS A 68 17.04 21.87 11.51
C HIS A 68 16.74 20.57 10.75
N LEU A 69 15.54 20.00 10.94
CA LEU A 69 15.07 18.80 10.24
C LEU A 69 14.56 19.10 8.83
N VAL A 70 14.43 20.37 8.45
CA VAL A 70 13.92 20.75 7.13
C VAL A 70 15.02 20.57 6.09
N HIS A 71 14.77 19.69 5.12
CA HIS A 71 15.64 19.48 3.97
C HIS A 71 15.36 20.53 2.90
N PHE A 72 16.37 21.33 2.56
CA PHE A 72 16.23 22.31 1.50
C PHE A 72 16.53 21.70 0.13
N ILE A 73 15.63 21.93 -0.83
CA ILE A 73 15.73 21.43 -2.20
C ILE A 73 15.54 22.56 -3.22
N GLY A 74 15.94 22.31 -4.47
CA GLY A 74 15.76 23.24 -5.57
C GLY A 74 14.28 23.44 -5.94
N LYS A 75 13.94 24.58 -6.54
CA LYS A 75 12.56 24.88 -6.94
C LYS A 75 12.02 23.86 -7.94
N ARG A 76 12.81 23.47 -8.94
CA ARG A 76 12.43 22.46 -9.95
C ARG A 76 12.13 21.11 -9.29
N GLN A 77 12.95 20.69 -8.32
CA GLN A 77 12.74 19.48 -7.53
C GLN A 77 11.44 19.56 -6.72
N LEU A 78 11.24 20.67 -5.99
CA LEU A 78 10.02 20.89 -5.23
C LEU A 78 8.78 20.85 -6.13
N ASP A 79 8.82 21.47 -7.31
CA ASP A 79 7.70 21.54 -8.26
C ASP A 79 7.42 20.22 -8.99
N SER A 80 8.39 19.31 -9.02
CA SER A 80 8.17 17.94 -9.51
C SER A 80 7.38 17.05 -8.54
N ILE A 81 7.29 17.44 -7.25
CA ILE A 81 6.51 16.72 -6.24
C ILE A 81 5.06 17.24 -6.28
N PRO A 82 4.06 16.38 -6.54
CA PRO A 82 2.65 16.74 -6.55
C PRO A 82 2.23 17.53 -5.30
N LEU A 83 1.47 18.61 -5.48
CA LEU A 83 0.94 19.41 -4.37
C LEU A 83 -0.30 18.72 -3.80
N GLY A 84 -0.28 18.40 -2.51
CA GLY A 84 -1.42 17.84 -1.78
C GLY A 84 -2.20 18.90 -1.02
N ILE A 85 -3.29 18.48 -0.37
CA ILE A 85 -4.08 19.35 0.51
C ILE A 85 -3.20 19.87 1.67
N PRO A 86 -3.09 21.18 1.92
CA PRO A 86 -2.38 21.71 3.08
C PRO A 86 -2.82 21.07 4.40
N LEU A 87 -1.93 21.05 5.40
CA LEU A 87 -2.35 20.71 6.76
C LEU A 87 -3.32 21.78 7.27
N SER A 88 -4.30 21.38 8.09
CA SER A 88 -5.24 22.32 8.68
C SER A 88 -4.55 23.20 9.73
N GLU A 89 -5.09 24.41 9.99
CA GLU A 89 -4.52 25.35 10.97
C GLU A 89 -4.52 24.83 12.42
N ASN A 90 -5.34 23.81 12.68
CA ASN A 90 -5.43 23.10 13.96
C ASN A 90 -4.72 21.73 13.93
N ALA A 91 -3.90 21.45 12.91
CA ALA A 91 -3.18 20.19 12.84
C ALA A 91 -2.28 19.99 14.09
N CYS A 92 -2.35 18.80 14.68
CA CYS A 92 -1.70 18.49 15.94
C CYS A 92 -1.44 16.98 16.07
N LEU A 93 -0.63 16.60 17.06
CA LEU A 93 -0.42 15.21 17.45
C LEU A 93 -1.40 14.85 18.55
N ILE A 94 -2.12 13.74 18.40
CA ILE A 94 -3.13 13.31 19.37
C ILE A 94 -2.93 11.85 19.79
N LYS A 95 -3.36 11.52 21.01
CA LYS A 95 -3.51 10.14 21.50
C LYS A 95 -4.71 10.04 22.44
N GLY A 96 -5.22 8.83 22.62
CA GLY A 96 -6.22 8.58 23.65
C GLY A 96 -5.60 8.48 25.05
N ASN A 97 -6.41 8.83 26.05
CA ASN A 97 -6.04 8.66 27.45
C ASN A 97 -5.75 7.18 27.76
N ASN A 98 -4.57 6.91 28.32
CA ASN A 98 -4.12 5.56 28.68
C ASN A 98 -4.05 4.57 27.51
N THR A 99 -3.88 5.07 26.28
CA THR A 99 -3.64 4.22 25.11
C THR A 99 -2.28 4.52 24.47
N ASP A 100 -1.78 3.54 23.73
CA ASP A 100 -0.48 3.62 23.05
C ASP A 100 -0.54 4.29 21.67
N PRO A 101 -1.58 4.09 20.82
CA PRO A 101 -1.62 4.66 19.48
C PRO A 101 -1.54 6.20 19.46
N VAL A 102 -0.66 6.72 18.59
CA VAL A 102 -0.48 8.16 18.36
C VAL A 102 -0.85 8.47 16.91
N TYR A 103 -1.48 9.62 16.70
CA TYR A 103 -1.97 10.03 15.39
C TYR A 103 -1.55 11.46 15.05
N LEU A 104 -1.28 11.70 13.77
CA LEU A 104 -1.32 13.03 13.20
C LEU A 104 -2.78 13.37 12.88
N TYR A 105 -3.30 14.43 13.50
CA TYR A 105 -4.62 14.99 13.19
C TYR A 105 -4.47 16.18 12.23
N SER A 106 -5.22 16.16 11.14
CA SER A 106 -5.33 17.28 10.19
C SER A 106 -6.57 17.08 9.32
N ASN A 107 -7.18 18.17 8.87
CA ASN A 107 -8.32 18.13 7.94
C ASN A 107 -9.46 17.20 8.41
N GLU A 108 -9.81 17.30 9.70
CA GLU A 108 -10.88 16.51 10.35
C GLU A 108 -10.65 14.98 10.34
N ALA A 109 -9.43 14.55 10.04
CA ALA A 109 -9.05 13.15 9.99
C ALA A 109 -7.79 12.88 10.82
N LYS A 110 -7.60 11.61 11.19
CA LYS A 110 -6.42 11.12 11.90
C LYS A 110 -5.67 10.07 11.07
N SER A 111 -4.36 10.21 10.98
CA SER A 111 -3.44 9.24 10.39
C SER A 111 -2.59 8.63 11.50
N HIS A 112 -2.66 7.31 11.67
CA HIS A 112 -1.89 6.63 12.73
C HIS A 112 -0.39 6.64 12.40
N ILE A 113 0.42 6.97 13.40
CA ILE A 113 1.88 6.91 13.32
C ILE A 113 2.31 5.54 13.83
N ARG A 114 2.81 4.70 12.93
CA ARG A 114 2.88 3.24 13.13
C ARG A 114 3.84 2.79 14.23
N SER A 115 4.86 3.59 14.54
CA SER A 115 5.86 3.24 15.54
C SER A 115 6.52 4.48 16.13
N ALA A 116 7.15 4.32 17.30
CA ALA A 116 7.97 5.38 17.89
C ALA A 116 9.15 5.78 16.99
N GLU A 117 9.66 4.84 16.18
CA GLU A 117 10.71 5.10 15.21
C GLU A 117 10.20 5.95 14.04
N ASP A 118 9.02 5.66 13.50
CA ASP A 118 8.36 6.49 12.47
C ASP A 118 8.13 7.90 13.01
N PHE A 119 7.65 8.00 14.25
CA PHE A 119 7.43 9.27 14.93
C PHE A 119 8.71 10.12 14.99
N ASN A 120 9.81 9.51 15.43
CA ASN A 120 11.11 10.18 15.55
C ASN A 120 11.71 10.53 14.18
N HIS A 121 11.62 9.64 13.20
CA HIS A 121 12.16 9.89 11.85
C HIS A 121 11.43 11.02 11.12
N ALA A 122 10.12 11.17 11.34
CA ALA A 122 9.37 12.31 10.84
C ALA A 122 9.67 13.62 11.59
N GLY A 123 10.46 13.56 12.67
CA GLY A 123 10.83 14.74 13.45
C GLY A 123 9.74 15.25 14.38
N PHE A 124 8.71 14.44 14.63
CA PHE A 124 7.64 14.81 15.55
C PHE A 124 8.15 14.88 17.00
N ASP A 125 7.49 15.70 17.82
CA ASP A 125 7.88 15.94 19.21
C ASP A 125 6.91 15.26 20.19
N TRP A 126 7.42 14.32 20.99
CA TRP A 126 6.64 13.59 22.00
C TRP A 126 6.01 14.52 23.04
N GLY A 127 6.64 15.66 23.34
CA GLY A 127 6.14 16.66 24.27
C GLY A 127 4.94 17.45 23.74
N LYS A 128 4.62 17.32 22.44
CA LYS A 128 3.53 18.04 21.77
C LYS A 128 2.28 17.19 21.55
N ILE A 129 2.26 15.97 22.08
CA ILE A 129 1.11 15.08 21.97
C ILE A 129 -0.01 15.55 22.90
N HIS A 130 -1.17 15.82 22.33
CA HIS A 130 -2.40 16.11 23.06
C HIS A 130 -3.11 14.81 23.45
N ASN A 131 -3.34 14.64 24.75
CA ASN A 131 -4.12 13.52 25.26
C ASN A 131 -5.61 13.89 25.25
N LEU A 132 -6.43 13.05 24.61
CA LEU A 132 -7.87 13.22 24.48
C LEU A 132 -8.61 12.01 25.10
N PRO A 133 -9.87 12.16 25.55
CA PRO A 133 -10.71 11.02 25.85
C PRO A 133 -10.75 10.05 24.65
N GLN A 134 -10.56 8.75 24.87
CA GLN A 134 -10.46 7.76 23.77
C GLN A 134 -11.69 7.82 22.84
N LYS A 135 -12.88 8.01 23.40
CA LYS A 135 -14.13 8.18 22.62
C LYS A 135 -14.08 9.34 21.63
N GLU A 136 -13.40 10.44 21.95
CA GLU A 136 -13.22 11.55 21.02
C GLU A 136 -12.27 11.17 19.89
N VAL A 137 -11.17 10.49 20.22
CA VAL A 137 -10.24 9.95 19.21
C VAL A 137 -10.99 8.99 18.28
N ASP A 138 -11.79 8.07 18.81
CA ASP A 138 -12.55 7.07 18.05
C ASP A 138 -13.56 7.70 17.08
N ASN A 139 -14.13 8.86 17.42
CA ASN A 139 -15.07 9.58 16.56
C ASN A 139 -14.40 10.34 15.40
N ILE A 140 -13.08 10.50 15.41
CA ILE A 140 -12.35 11.14 14.31
C ILE A 140 -12.17 10.14 13.18
N THR A 141 -12.53 10.55 11.96
CA THR A 141 -12.34 9.75 10.75
C THR A 141 -10.90 9.29 10.63
N THR A 142 -10.69 7.98 10.62
CA THR A 142 -9.36 7.42 10.37
C THR A 142 -9.14 7.35 8.87
N ILE A 143 -8.03 7.92 8.42
CA ILE A 143 -7.54 7.79 7.04
C ILE A 143 -6.26 6.95 7.03
N ARG A 144 -5.67 6.79 5.85
CA ARG A 144 -4.45 6.01 5.64
C ARG A 144 -3.34 6.33 6.64
N ASP A 145 -2.61 5.30 7.08
CA ASP A 145 -1.49 5.43 8.01
C ASP A 145 -0.46 6.45 7.55
N PHE A 146 0.15 7.12 8.52
CA PHE A 146 1.30 7.96 8.29
C PHE A 146 2.51 7.04 8.05
N ILE A 147 2.91 6.95 6.78
CA ILE A 147 4.02 6.12 6.34
C ILE A 147 5.30 6.92 6.33
N VAL A 148 6.33 6.38 6.99
CA VAL A 148 7.70 6.88 6.89
C VAL A 148 8.52 5.92 6.04
N GLU A 149 9.26 6.48 5.10
CA GLU A 149 10.18 5.75 4.23
C GLU A 149 11.63 6.15 4.51
N GLN A 150 12.56 5.27 4.15
CA GLN A 150 13.98 5.56 4.14
C GLN A 150 14.62 5.00 2.88
N ASN A 151 15.12 5.86 2.01
CA ASN A 151 15.66 5.51 0.70
C ASN A 151 14.62 4.79 -0.18
N ASN A 152 13.41 5.34 -0.24
CA ASN A 152 12.28 4.92 -1.05
C ASN A 152 11.76 3.52 -0.73
N LYS A 153 11.85 3.14 0.54
CA LYS A 153 11.40 1.83 1.03
C LYS A 153 11.00 1.85 2.50
N VAL A 154 10.21 0.85 2.87
CA VAL A 154 9.92 0.46 4.25
C VAL A 154 10.59 -0.89 4.51
N VAL A 155 11.34 -1.01 5.61
CA VAL A 155 11.85 -2.30 6.07
C VAL A 155 10.86 -2.88 7.06
N ILE A 156 10.32 -4.06 6.74
CA ILE A 156 9.39 -4.78 7.60
C ILE A 156 10.16 -5.27 8.83
N LYS A 157 9.70 -4.85 10.01
CA LYS A 157 10.17 -5.39 11.27
C LYS A 157 9.51 -6.74 11.51
N THR A 158 10.30 -7.80 11.44
CA THR A 158 9.81 -9.17 11.62
C THR A 158 9.16 -9.40 12.98
N ASN A 159 9.59 -8.65 14.00
CA ASN A 159 9.00 -8.68 15.34
C ASN A 159 7.60 -8.06 15.43
N ASP A 160 7.20 -7.24 14.45
CA ASP A 160 5.85 -6.67 14.39
C ASP A 160 4.83 -7.66 13.81
N ILE A 161 5.30 -8.80 13.27
CA ILE A 161 4.47 -9.92 12.84
C ILE A 161 4.35 -10.88 14.03
N PRO A 162 3.15 -11.03 14.64
CA PRO A 162 2.96 -11.94 15.77
C PRO A 162 3.39 -13.36 15.41
N VAL A 163 4.07 -14.06 16.31
CA VAL A 163 4.52 -15.45 16.07
C VAL A 163 3.35 -16.38 15.70
N GLN A 164 2.18 -16.11 16.28
CA GLN A 164 0.93 -16.85 16.10
C GLN A 164 0.03 -16.30 14.98
N TYR A 165 0.52 -15.45 14.09
CA TYR A 165 -0.30 -14.82 13.04
C TYR A 165 -0.99 -15.83 12.10
N ASP A 166 -0.38 -17.00 11.88
CA ASP A 166 -0.93 -18.10 11.09
C ASP A 166 -1.28 -19.35 11.93
N ALA A 167 -1.49 -19.19 13.26
CA ALA A 167 -1.93 -20.25 14.16
C ALA A 167 -3.29 -20.85 13.74
N ASP A 168 -3.59 -22.08 14.18
CA ASP A 168 -4.78 -22.85 13.78
C ASP A 168 -6.10 -22.25 14.29
N ASN A 169 -6.55 -21.20 13.61
CA ASN A 169 -7.81 -20.51 13.85
C ASN A 169 -8.48 -20.24 12.49
N ASN A 170 -9.33 -21.16 12.07
CA ASN A 170 -9.92 -21.10 10.74
C ASN A 170 -10.99 -20.01 10.65
N TYR A 171 -10.77 -19.04 9.77
CA TYR A 171 -11.82 -18.13 9.33
C TYR A 171 -12.84 -18.84 8.46
N GLY A 172 -14.12 -18.61 8.76
CA GLY A 172 -15.21 -18.74 7.81
C GLY A 172 -15.40 -20.11 7.14
N VAL A 173 -16.17 -20.09 6.06
CA VAL A 173 -16.50 -21.25 5.22
C VAL A 173 -15.77 -21.11 3.89
N LEU A 174 -14.97 -22.12 3.57
CA LEU A 174 -14.34 -22.25 2.26
C LEU A 174 -15.26 -23.08 1.35
N THR A 175 -15.59 -22.54 0.19
CA THR A 175 -16.33 -23.25 -0.86
C THR A 175 -15.73 -22.96 -2.23
N GLN A 176 -16.29 -23.54 -3.28
CA GLN A 176 -15.87 -23.36 -4.66
C GLN A 176 -17.09 -23.07 -5.54
N PHE A 177 -16.90 -22.24 -6.56
CA PHE A 177 -17.88 -22.02 -7.61
C PHE A 177 -17.19 -21.90 -8.97
N THR A 178 -17.97 -22.02 -10.04
CA THR A 178 -17.50 -21.77 -11.41
C THR A 178 -18.29 -20.62 -12.00
N CYS A 179 -17.59 -19.55 -12.39
CA CYS A 179 -18.17 -18.44 -13.13
C CYS A 179 -18.09 -18.73 -14.63
N LYS A 180 -19.22 -18.63 -15.33
CA LYS A 180 -19.28 -18.74 -16.79
C LYS A 180 -18.91 -17.38 -17.40
N CYS A 181 -17.67 -17.22 -17.86
CA CYS A 181 -17.21 -16.03 -18.57
C CYS A 181 -17.19 -16.29 -20.08
N LYS A 182 -17.19 -15.23 -20.89
CA LYS A 182 -17.21 -15.37 -22.36
C LYS A 182 -16.04 -16.16 -22.92
N GLU A 183 -14.84 -15.93 -22.39
CA GLU A 183 -13.64 -16.62 -22.87
C GLU A 183 -13.49 -18.03 -22.29
N ARG A 184 -13.91 -18.24 -21.05
CA ARG A 184 -13.79 -19.53 -20.36
C ARG A 184 -14.68 -19.59 -19.11
N ASP A 185 -14.86 -20.81 -18.65
CA ASP A 185 -15.25 -21.05 -17.27
C ASP A 185 -14.09 -20.75 -16.31
N VAL A 186 -14.33 -19.94 -15.28
CA VAL A 186 -13.35 -19.64 -14.23
C VAL A 186 -13.79 -20.32 -12.93
N THR A 187 -13.05 -21.35 -12.52
CA THR A 187 -13.22 -21.98 -11.21
C THR A 187 -12.56 -21.12 -10.14
N CYS A 188 -13.30 -20.80 -9.09
CA CYS A 188 -12.84 -19.95 -7.99
C CYS A 188 -13.05 -20.67 -6.67
N ASN A 189 -12.01 -20.69 -5.83
CA ASN A 189 -12.21 -20.92 -4.42
C ASN A 189 -12.68 -19.60 -3.78
N ILE A 190 -13.57 -19.67 -2.81
CA ILE A 190 -14.06 -18.50 -2.10
C ILE A 190 -14.14 -18.77 -0.61
N LEU A 191 -13.58 -17.85 0.16
CA LEU A 191 -13.64 -17.84 1.60
C LEU A 191 -14.67 -16.81 2.05
N LEU A 192 -15.70 -17.29 2.74
CA LEU A 192 -16.83 -16.49 3.20
C LEU A 192 -16.81 -16.37 4.71
N PRO A 193 -17.20 -15.22 5.30
CA PRO A 193 -17.51 -15.14 6.73
C PRO A 193 -18.51 -16.23 7.15
N SER A 194 -18.37 -16.79 8.36
CA SER A 194 -19.17 -17.95 8.84
C SER A 194 -20.69 -17.69 8.76
N GLU A 195 -21.40 -18.61 8.11
CA GLU A 195 -22.86 -18.75 7.82
C GLU A 195 -23.70 -17.51 7.46
N LYS A 196 -23.12 -16.31 7.41
CA LYS A 196 -23.87 -15.08 7.16
C LYS A 196 -23.93 -14.61 5.70
N CYS A 197 -23.50 -15.42 4.73
CA CYS A 197 -23.09 -14.87 3.44
C CYS A 197 -23.73 -15.49 2.19
N ARG A 198 -24.78 -16.31 2.32
CA ARG A 198 -25.47 -16.88 1.14
C ARG A 198 -26.86 -16.27 0.97
N LYS A 199 -27.14 -15.75 -0.23
CA LYS A 199 -28.48 -15.28 -0.62
C LYS A 199 -29.45 -16.47 -0.55
N GLY A 200 -30.36 -16.47 0.44
CA GLY A 200 -31.36 -17.53 0.64
C GLY A 200 -31.24 -18.37 1.93
N CYS A 201 -30.39 -18.02 2.91
CA CYS A 201 -30.40 -18.61 4.25
C CYS A 201 -31.34 -17.84 5.20
N GLU A 202 -32.12 -18.54 6.03
CA GLU A 202 -33.25 -18.00 6.83
C GLU A 202 -32.86 -17.21 8.10
N GLU A 203 -31.57 -17.08 8.42
CA GLU A 203 -31.11 -16.11 9.42
C GLU A 203 -30.69 -14.81 8.72
N GLU A 204 -31.38 -13.70 9.04
CA GLU A 204 -31.13 -12.39 8.42
C GLU A 204 -29.70 -11.89 8.65
N CYS A 205 -28.83 -12.15 7.68
CA CYS A 205 -27.49 -11.59 7.69
C CYS A 205 -27.48 -10.27 6.94
N LYS A 206 -27.54 -9.21 7.75
CA LYS A 206 -27.74 -7.82 7.32
C LYS A 206 -26.48 -7.13 6.80
N GLU A 207 -25.32 -7.76 6.92
CA GLU A 207 -24.04 -7.11 6.61
C GLU A 207 -23.54 -7.43 5.19
N GLU A 208 -23.13 -6.38 4.47
CA GLU A 208 -22.36 -6.48 3.24
C GLU A 208 -20.86 -6.46 3.57
N TYR A 209 -20.07 -7.27 2.85
CA TYR A 209 -18.65 -7.46 3.15
C TYR A 209 -17.76 -6.86 2.06
N PRO A 210 -16.60 -6.28 2.43
CA PRO A 210 -15.57 -5.99 1.46
C PRO A 210 -15.04 -7.27 0.80
N VAL A 211 -14.43 -7.10 -0.38
CA VAL A 211 -13.92 -8.22 -1.20
C VAL A 211 -12.44 -8.06 -1.50
N LEU A 212 -11.71 -9.14 -1.28
CA LEU A 212 -10.33 -9.32 -1.73
C LEU A 212 -10.29 -10.34 -2.87
N TYR A 213 -9.78 -9.94 -4.03
CA TYR A 213 -9.40 -10.86 -5.10
C TYR A 213 -7.93 -11.24 -4.92
N LEU A 214 -7.66 -12.49 -4.56
CA LEU A 214 -6.32 -12.97 -4.16
C LEU A 214 -5.77 -14.00 -5.15
N TYR A 215 -4.64 -13.65 -5.78
CA TYR A 215 -4.09 -14.35 -6.94
C TYR A 215 -2.89 -15.24 -6.55
N HIS A 216 -2.91 -16.49 -7.04
CA HIS A 216 -1.86 -17.48 -6.84
C HIS A 216 -0.67 -17.30 -7.80
N GLY A 217 0.41 -18.06 -7.62
CA GLY A 217 1.58 -18.05 -8.52
C GLY A 217 1.49 -19.09 -9.64
N LEU A 218 2.61 -19.45 -10.26
CA LEU A 218 2.67 -20.46 -11.35
C LEU A 218 2.32 -21.92 -10.94
N GLY A 219 1.90 -22.14 -9.69
CA GLY A 219 1.48 -23.42 -9.15
C GLY A 219 0.01 -23.74 -9.42
N ILE A 220 -0.79 -23.94 -8.37
CA ILE A 220 -2.19 -24.36 -8.49
C ILE A 220 -3.13 -23.40 -7.76
N ASN A 221 -4.39 -23.33 -8.19
CA ASN A 221 -5.39 -22.42 -7.60
C ASN A 221 -5.62 -22.62 -6.09
N SER A 222 -5.38 -23.81 -5.55
CA SER A 222 -5.56 -24.10 -4.12
C SER A 222 -4.38 -23.70 -3.23
N GLU A 223 -3.33 -23.11 -3.79
CA GLU A 223 -2.09 -22.72 -3.10
C GLU A 223 -2.32 -21.86 -1.85
N TRP A 224 -3.19 -20.86 -1.94
CA TRP A 224 -3.53 -20.01 -0.79
C TRP A 224 -4.24 -20.76 0.35
N ILE A 225 -4.89 -21.87 0.04
CA ILE A 225 -5.77 -22.62 0.96
C ILE A 225 -4.99 -23.63 1.78
N HIS A 226 -4.01 -24.30 1.16
CA HIS A 226 -3.36 -25.43 1.80
C HIS A 226 -2.62 -25.03 3.09
N SER A 227 -2.77 -25.85 4.13
CA SER A 227 -2.25 -25.58 5.47
C SER A 227 -0.73 -25.65 5.59
N ASP A 228 -0.06 -26.30 4.63
CA ASP A 228 1.39 -26.33 4.45
C ASP A 228 1.89 -25.21 3.51
N GLN A 229 1.00 -24.49 2.82
CA GLN A 229 1.32 -23.44 1.85
C GLN A 229 0.76 -22.07 2.20
N GLY A 230 -0.45 -21.67 1.82
CA GLY A 230 -0.92 -20.31 2.02
C GLY A 230 -1.54 -20.01 3.39
N ARG A 231 -2.14 -21.01 4.05
CA ARG A 231 -2.81 -20.85 5.36
C ARG A 231 -3.77 -19.64 5.42
N ILE A 232 -4.44 -19.31 4.31
CA ILE A 232 -5.23 -18.08 4.21
C ILE A 232 -6.36 -18.01 5.25
N LYS A 233 -6.99 -19.16 5.55
CA LYS A 233 -8.04 -19.26 6.56
C LYS A 233 -7.52 -18.90 7.96
N GLN A 234 -6.32 -19.36 8.29
CA GLN A 234 -5.68 -19.13 9.57
C GLN A 234 -5.26 -17.67 9.72
N ILE A 235 -4.60 -17.12 8.71
CA ILE A 235 -4.11 -15.74 8.76
C ILE A 235 -5.30 -14.78 8.91
N ILE A 236 -6.32 -14.91 8.06
CA ILE A 236 -7.51 -14.06 8.15
C ILE A 236 -8.25 -14.31 9.47
N GLY A 237 -8.33 -15.56 9.94
CA GLY A 237 -9.03 -15.89 11.18
C GLY A 237 -8.42 -15.24 12.39
N ASN A 238 -7.09 -15.27 12.49
CA ASN A 238 -6.35 -14.58 13.53
C ASN A 238 -6.48 -13.07 13.41
N MET A 239 -6.40 -12.50 12.21
CA MET A 239 -6.54 -11.04 12.03
C MET A 239 -7.95 -10.55 12.39
N VAL A 240 -9.00 -11.27 11.99
CA VAL A 240 -10.38 -10.94 12.34
C VAL A 240 -10.64 -11.13 13.84
N CYS A 241 -10.17 -12.23 14.42
CA CYS A 241 -10.33 -12.53 15.85
C CYS A 241 -9.64 -11.48 16.74
N ASN A 242 -8.48 -10.98 16.32
CA ASN A 242 -7.77 -9.90 17.00
C ASN A 242 -8.30 -8.49 16.66
N GLY A 243 -9.39 -8.39 15.90
CA GLY A 243 -9.95 -7.10 15.49
C GLY A 243 -9.03 -6.28 14.58
N LEU A 244 -8.03 -6.89 13.96
CA LEU A 244 -7.13 -6.19 13.03
C LEU A 244 -7.80 -5.90 11.71
N ILE A 245 -8.68 -6.78 11.22
CA ILE A 245 -9.45 -6.58 9.99
C ILE A 245 -10.93 -6.94 10.20
N PRO A 246 -11.88 -6.35 9.45
CA PRO A 246 -13.27 -6.77 9.43
C PRO A 246 -13.40 -8.12 8.74
N ASP A 247 -14.57 -8.73 8.95
CA ASP A 247 -15.02 -9.83 8.11
C ASP A 247 -15.03 -9.40 6.64
N MET A 248 -14.62 -10.30 5.78
CA MET A 248 -14.49 -10.09 4.34
C MET A 248 -14.72 -11.35 3.54
N ILE A 249 -15.02 -11.16 2.26
CA ILE A 249 -15.03 -12.20 1.23
C ILE A 249 -13.65 -12.24 0.57
N VAL A 250 -13.08 -13.44 0.41
CA VAL A 250 -11.84 -13.62 -0.37
C VAL A 250 -12.11 -14.54 -1.55
N VAL A 251 -11.92 -14.02 -2.76
CA VAL A 251 -12.11 -14.73 -4.02
C VAL A 251 -10.73 -15.10 -4.58
N MET A 252 -10.51 -16.39 -4.80
CA MET A 252 -9.26 -16.96 -5.30
C MET A 252 -9.54 -17.67 -6.64
N PRO A 253 -9.42 -16.95 -7.77
CA PRO A 253 -9.69 -17.51 -9.09
C PRO A 253 -8.53 -18.36 -9.62
N ASP A 254 -8.86 -19.43 -10.33
CA ASP A 254 -7.91 -20.18 -11.15
C ASP A 254 -7.60 -19.41 -12.43
N MET A 255 -6.39 -18.86 -12.50
CA MET A 255 -5.92 -18.11 -13.65
C MET A 255 -5.21 -18.98 -14.68
N MET A 256 -4.97 -20.27 -14.40
CA MET A 256 -4.38 -21.17 -15.39
C MET A 256 -5.45 -21.70 -16.34
N TYR A 257 -5.12 -21.71 -17.63
CA TYR A 257 -6.00 -22.19 -18.69
C TYR A 257 -5.60 -23.65 -18.98
N SER A 258 -6.57 -24.55 -18.95
CA SER A 258 -6.32 -25.94 -19.32
C SER A 258 -6.12 -26.03 -20.84
N GLY A 259 -4.91 -26.37 -21.28
CA GLY A 259 -4.71 -27.06 -22.56
C GLY A 259 -4.02 -26.31 -23.71
N THR A 260 -3.74 -25.01 -23.64
CA THR A 260 -2.97 -24.31 -24.70
C THR A 260 -2.34 -23.02 -24.15
N GLU A 261 -1.07 -22.77 -24.52
CA GLU A 261 -0.23 -21.57 -24.23
C GLU A 261 0.71 -21.67 -23.02
N THR A 262 1.69 -20.75 -22.96
CA THR A 262 2.64 -20.69 -21.84
C THR A 262 1.93 -20.16 -20.60
N LYS A 263 2.23 -20.71 -19.41
CA LYS A 263 1.57 -20.34 -18.15
C LYS A 263 1.55 -18.82 -17.86
N ALA A 264 2.48 -18.04 -18.40
CA ALA A 264 2.49 -16.58 -18.23
C ALA A 264 1.36 -15.89 -19.02
N TYR A 265 1.03 -16.42 -20.20
CA TYR A 265 0.03 -15.83 -21.07
C TYR A 265 -1.40 -16.06 -20.55
N ASP A 266 -1.64 -17.19 -19.90
CA ASP A 266 -2.87 -17.47 -19.14
C ASP A 266 -3.19 -16.33 -18.15
N PHE A 267 -2.21 -15.98 -17.33
CA PHE A 267 -2.30 -14.91 -16.34
C PHE A 267 -2.52 -13.53 -16.99
N TYR A 268 -1.93 -13.29 -18.16
CA TYR A 268 -2.16 -12.08 -18.94
C TYR A 268 -3.60 -12.00 -19.49
N ARG A 269 -4.17 -13.13 -19.92
CA ARG A 269 -5.52 -13.20 -20.51
C ARG A 269 -6.64 -13.11 -19.47
N PHE A 270 -6.35 -13.41 -18.20
CA PHE A 270 -7.35 -13.37 -17.13
C PHE A 270 -8.12 -12.04 -17.01
N LYS A 271 -7.52 -10.91 -17.45
CA LYS A 271 -8.20 -9.60 -17.55
C LYS A 271 -9.56 -9.66 -18.24
N ALA A 272 -9.74 -10.55 -19.22
CA ALA A 272 -10.97 -10.68 -19.99
C ALA A 272 -12.12 -11.27 -19.18
N SER A 273 -11.81 -12.10 -18.17
CA SER A 273 -12.80 -12.74 -17.30
C SER A 273 -13.04 -11.99 -15.99
N LEU A 274 -12.12 -11.09 -15.59
CA LEU A 274 -12.18 -10.42 -14.29
C LEU A 274 -13.49 -9.66 -14.06
N LYS A 275 -13.94 -8.83 -15.02
CA LYS A 275 -15.20 -8.07 -14.87
C LYS A 275 -16.43 -8.97 -14.70
N GLU A 276 -16.49 -10.06 -15.46
CA GLU A 276 -17.60 -11.03 -15.38
C GLU A 276 -17.56 -11.79 -14.04
N LEU A 277 -16.36 -12.16 -13.58
CA LEU A 277 -16.17 -12.75 -12.25
C LEU A 277 -16.62 -11.79 -11.14
N MET A 278 -16.23 -10.52 -11.22
CA MET A 278 -16.63 -9.52 -10.22
C MET A 278 -18.15 -9.34 -10.18
N SER A 279 -18.79 -9.23 -11.35
CA SER A 279 -20.26 -9.17 -11.45
C SER A 279 -20.91 -10.42 -10.85
N TYR A 280 -20.38 -11.61 -11.15
CA TYR A 280 -20.89 -12.86 -10.57
C TYR A 280 -20.81 -12.83 -9.05
N VAL A 281 -19.68 -12.38 -8.48
CA VAL A 281 -19.49 -12.30 -7.03
C VAL A 281 -20.48 -11.30 -6.40
N GLU A 282 -20.67 -10.13 -7.01
CA GLU A 282 -21.65 -9.14 -6.53
C GLU A 282 -23.10 -9.64 -6.60
N ASP A 283 -23.46 -10.45 -7.59
CA ASP A 283 -24.83 -10.95 -7.78
C ASP A 283 -25.19 -12.09 -6.82
N HIS A 284 -24.20 -12.90 -6.44
CA HIS A 284 -24.37 -14.14 -5.66
C HIS A 284 -24.03 -13.98 -4.17
N TYR A 285 -23.22 -12.99 -3.79
CA TYR A 285 -22.78 -12.77 -2.41
C TYR A 285 -23.08 -11.35 -1.92
N LYS A 286 -23.09 -11.16 -0.60
CA LYS A 286 -23.33 -9.86 0.04
C LYS A 286 -22.07 -9.00 -0.02
N VAL A 287 -21.84 -8.36 -1.15
CA VAL A 287 -20.67 -7.51 -1.40
C VAL A 287 -20.96 -6.05 -1.08
N LYS A 288 -20.10 -5.43 -0.30
CA LYS A 288 -20.09 -3.99 -0.09
C LYS A 288 -19.47 -3.34 -1.33
N LYS A 289 -20.28 -2.58 -2.07
CA LYS A 289 -19.90 -2.06 -3.40
C LYS A 289 -18.91 -0.90 -3.33
N GLY A 290 -18.28 -0.63 -4.47
CA GLY A 290 -17.45 0.55 -4.70
C GLY A 290 -15.97 0.34 -4.38
N LYS A 291 -15.12 1.15 -5.04
CA LYS A 291 -13.66 1.07 -5.02
C LYS A 291 -13.07 0.91 -3.61
N GLY A 292 -13.62 1.66 -2.65
CA GLY A 292 -13.18 1.67 -1.26
C GLY A 292 -13.38 0.37 -0.48
N ASN A 293 -14.08 -0.62 -1.04
CA ASN A 293 -14.34 -1.91 -0.41
C ASN A 293 -13.75 -3.10 -1.19
N THR A 294 -12.91 -2.82 -2.20
CA THR A 294 -12.39 -3.84 -3.11
C THR A 294 -10.86 -3.78 -3.19
N ALA A 295 -10.19 -4.91 -2.95
CA ALA A 295 -8.77 -5.09 -3.29
C ALA A 295 -8.54 -6.16 -4.35
N ILE A 296 -7.36 -6.04 -4.92
CA ILE A 296 -6.69 -7.07 -5.69
C ILE A 296 -5.29 -7.28 -5.12
N ALA A 297 -4.89 -8.53 -4.88
CA ALA A 297 -3.52 -8.83 -4.47
C ALA A 297 -3.04 -10.17 -5.01
N GLY A 298 -1.73 -10.40 -5.04
CA GLY A 298 -1.19 -11.70 -5.44
C GLY A 298 0.30 -11.87 -5.18
N LEU A 299 0.76 -13.12 -5.31
CA LEU A 299 2.17 -13.48 -5.21
C LEU A 299 2.79 -13.80 -6.56
N SER A 300 4.09 -13.55 -6.74
CA SER A 300 4.85 -13.94 -7.93
C SER A 300 4.15 -13.45 -9.22
N LEU A 301 3.91 -14.35 -10.18
CA LEU A 301 3.15 -14.01 -11.39
C LEU A 301 1.73 -13.49 -11.10
N GLY A 302 1.06 -13.99 -10.06
CA GLY A 302 -0.22 -13.44 -9.60
C GLY A 302 -0.12 -12.03 -9.04
N GLY A 303 1.02 -11.68 -8.43
CA GLY A 303 1.32 -10.30 -8.02
C GLY A 303 1.49 -9.39 -9.23
N THR A 304 2.18 -9.86 -10.28
CA THR A 304 2.28 -9.16 -11.56
C THR A 304 0.92 -8.98 -12.24
N THR A 305 0.08 -10.01 -12.23
CA THR A 305 -1.30 -9.94 -12.73
C THR A 305 -2.19 -9.03 -11.91
N ALA A 306 -2.01 -8.96 -10.59
CA ALA A 306 -2.72 -8.01 -9.75
C ALA A 306 -2.38 -6.56 -10.13
N LEU A 307 -1.10 -6.23 -10.31
CA LEU A 307 -0.67 -4.91 -10.79
C LEU A 307 -1.21 -4.60 -12.18
N TYR A 308 -1.14 -5.56 -13.10
CA TYR A 308 -1.63 -5.37 -14.47
C TYR A 308 -3.14 -5.14 -14.53
N ASN A 309 -3.92 -5.92 -13.77
CA ASN A 309 -5.36 -5.74 -13.70
C ASN A 309 -5.74 -4.44 -12.98
N ALA A 310 -5.01 -4.03 -11.94
CA ALA A 310 -5.20 -2.72 -11.33
C ALA A 310 -4.91 -1.58 -12.32
N TYR A 311 -3.91 -1.73 -13.19
CA TYR A 311 -3.59 -0.78 -14.25
C TYR A 311 -4.71 -0.66 -15.29
N LEU A 312 -5.33 -1.78 -15.68
CA LEU A 312 -6.44 -1.79 -16.63
C LEU A 312 -7.77 -1.30 -16.02
N PHE A 313 -7.94 -1.46 -14.71
CA PHE A 313 -9.19 -1.19 -13.99
C PHE A 313 -8.96 -0.19 -12.84
N LYS A 314 -8.34 0.97 -13.14
CA LYS A 314 -7.86 1.97 -12.17
C LYS A 314 -8.90 2.47 -11.17
N ASP A 315 -10.18 2.47 -11.55
CA ASP A 315 -11.28 2.95 -10.71
C ASP A 315 -11.97 1.83 -9.91
N THR A 316 -11.45 0.60 -9.97
CA THR A 316 -12.12 -0.57 -9.38
C THR A 316 -11.53 -0.97 -8.02
N PHE A 317 -10.22 -0.86 -7.86
CA PHE A 317 -9.51 -1.31 -6.66
C PHE A 317 -8.93 -0.11 -5.92
N ARG A 318 -9.31 0.10 -4.66
CA ARG A 318 -8.63 1.08 -3.80
C ARG A 318 -7.29 0.53 -3.31
N TYR A 319 -7.19 -0.78 -3.14
CA TYR A 319 -6.04 -1.42 -2.53
C TYR A 319 -5.45 -2.49 -3.43
N VAL A 320 -4.16 -2.37 -3.70
CA VAL A 320 -3.42 -3.23 -4.63
C VAL A 320 -2.21 -3.81 -3.91
N GLY A 321 -2.09 -5.13 -3.86
CA GLY A 321 -0.97 -5.83 -3.21
C GLY A 321 -0.18 -6.72 -4.16
N ALA A 322 1.14 -6.54 -4.25
CA ALA A 322 2.00 -7.39 -5.07
C ALA A 322 3.17 -7.94 -4.25
N PHE A 323 3.18 -9.25 -4.04
CA PHE A 323 4.20 -9.95 -3.23
C PHE A 323 5.18 -10.66 -4.15
N CYS A 324 6.43 -10.19 -4.17
CA CYS A 324 7.51 -10.69 -5.02
C CYS A 324 7.11 -10.80 -6.53
N PRO A 325 6.51 -9.77 -7.16
CA PRO A 325 6.06 -9.84 -8.55
C PRO A 325 7.21 -10.17 -9.53
N THR A 326 6.88 -10.91 -10.60
CA THR A 326 7.79 -11.32 -11.68
C THR A 326 7.96 -10.22 -12.73
N SER A 327 9.03 -10.31 -13.54
CA SER A 327 9.53 -9.23 -14.42
C SER A 327 8.71 -8.91 -15.68
N ILE A 328 7.67 -9.69 -16.01
CA ILE A 328 6.97 -9.60 -17.30
C ILE A 328 6.13 -8.31 -17.50
N LEU A 329 5.86 -7.54 -16.44
CA LEU A 329 4.96 -6.39 -16.51
C LEU A 329 5.50 -5.25 -17.39
N LEU A 330 6.81 -4.98 -17.30
CA LEU A 330 7.50 -3.85 -17.91
C LEU A 330 8.76 -4.32 -18.65
N TYR A 331 9.24 -3.49 -19.59
CA TYR A 331 10.41 -3.80 -20.40
C TYR A 331 11.67 -3.99 -19.53
N GLN A 332 12.25 -5.20 -19.56
CA GLN A 332 13.44 -5.57 -18.79
C GLN A 332 14.32 -6.53 -19.61
N PRO A 333 15.06 -6.03 -20.63
CA PRO A 333 15.81 -6.88 -21.55
C PRO A 333 16.94 -7.69 -20.88
N SER A 334 17.52 -7.17 -19.79
CA SER A 334 18.50 -7.91 -18.98
C SER A 334 17.91 -9.18 -18.31
N ARG A 335 16.57 -9.26 -18.23
CA ARG A 335 15.81 -10.43 -17.78
C ARG A 335 15.09 -11.14 -18.92
N GLY A 336 15.41 -10.82 -20.18
CA GLY A 336 14.80 -11.40 -21.37
C GLY A 336 13.39 -10.88 -21.68
N ILE A 337 12.95 -9.78 -21.06
CA ILE A 337 11.61 -9.21 -21.29
C ILE A 337 11.70 -8.10 -22.34
N THR A 338 11.33 -8.43 -23.57
CA THR A 338 11.29 -7.48 -24.70
C THR A 338 9.86 -7.10 -25.12
N GLU A 339 8.89 -7.93 -24.79
CA GLU A 339 7.46 -7.71 -25.06
C GLU A 339 6.68 -7.72 -23.73
N PRO A 340 6.72 -6.62 -22.97
CA PRO A 340 6.06 -6.55 -21.68
C PRO A 340 4.54 -6.39 -21.81
N TRP A 341 3.81 -6.65 -20.72
CA TRP A 341 2.35 -6.47 -20.70
C TRP A 341 1.91 -5.01 -20.75
N ILE A 342 2.73 -4.10 -20.21
CA ILE A 342 2.58 -2.66 -20.38
C ILE A 342 3.75 -2.20 -21.26
N PRO A 343 3.49 -1.84 -22.53
CA PRO A 343 4.54 -1.53 -23.50
C PRO A 343 5.45 -0.35 -23.12
N LYS A 344 4.93 0.61 -22.36
CA LYS A 344 5.58 1.86 -22.01
C LYS A 344 5.63 2.01 -20.50
N GLU A 345 6.80 2.29 -19.96
CA GLU A 345 6.98 2.46 -18.50
C GLU A 345 6.15 3.63 -18.00
N GLU A 346 6.08 4.73 -18.76
CA GLU A 346 5.33 5.95 -18.46
C GLU A 346 3.80 5.75 -18.37
N ASP A 347 3.27 4.69 -18.98
CA ASP A 347 1.84 4.38 -18.91
C ASP A 347 1.49 3.68 -17.59
N PHE A 348 2.47 3.10 -16.89
CA PHE A 348 2.25 2.35 -15.65
C PHE A 348 1.92 3.31 -14.49
N VAL A 349 0.63 3.63 -14.41
CA VAL A 349 0.02 4.52 -13.41
C VAL A 349 -1.11 3.79 -12.71
N LEU A 350 -1.08 3.80 -11.37
CA LEU A 350 -2.08 3.21 -10.48
C LEU A 350 -2.56 4.26 -9.47
N GLY A 351 -3.72 4.03 -8.86
CA GLY A 351 -4.17 4.81 -7.71
C GLY A 351 -4.28 6.32 -7.97
N THR A 352 -5.36 6.76 -8.61
CA THR A 352 -5.57 8.17 -8.96
C THR A 352 -6.19 9.01 -7.84
N GLY A 353 -6.62 8.41 -6.73
CA GLY A 353 -7.14 9.10 -5.55
C GLY A 353 -6.15 9.10 -4.38
N GLU A 354 -6.20 10.15 -3.53
CA GLU A 354 -5.31 10.31 -2.34
C GLU A 354 -5.39 9.16 -1.33
N GLU A 355 -6.48 8.40 -1.39
CA GLU A 355 -6.81 7.30 -0.50
C GLU A 355 -6.57 5.92 -1.13
N ASP A 356 -6.13 5.87 -2.39
CA ASP A 356 -5.68 4.64 -3.03
C ASP A 356 -4.35 4.19 -2.42
N PHE A 357 -4.14 2.87 -2.37
CA PHE A 357 -2.99 2.27 -1.72
C PHE A 357 -2.43 1.13 -2.56
N THR A 358 -1.21 1.31 -3.05
CA THR A 358 -0.45 0.25 -3.71
C THR A 358 0.71 -0.18 -2.82
N PHE A 359 0.78 -1.48 -2.55
CA PHE A 359 1.82 -2.11 -1.76
C PHE A 359 2.57 -3.12 -2.62
N ILE A 360 3.84 -2.84 -2.88
CA ILE A 360 4.74 -3.75 -3.59
C ILE A 360 5.77 -4.23 -2.58
N ALA A 361 5.91 -5.54 -2.43
CA ALA A 361 6.84 -6.08 -1.45
C ALA A 361 7.75 -7.17 -2.01
N ASN A 362 8.90 -7.32 -1.39
CA ASN A 362 9.86 -8.37 -1.71
C ASN A 362 10.56 -8.90 -0.46
N GLY A 363 11.06 -10.13 -0.51
CA GLY A 363 12.03 -10.63 0.45
C GLY A 363 13.45 -10.23 0.06
N THR A 364 14.32 -9.88 1.01
CA THR A 364 15.70 -9.45 0.68
C THR A 364 16.59 -10.58 0.15
N ALA A 365 16.21 -11.84 0.36
CA ALA A 365 16.89 -13.02 -0.16
C ALA A 365 16.16 -13.64 -1.38
N ASP A 366 15.14 -12.97 -1.92
CA ASP A 366 14.41 -13.43 -3.11
C ASP A 366 15.21 -13.15 -4.39
N CYS A 367 15.99 -14.14 -4.81
CA CYS A 367 16.77 -14.07 -6.05
C CYS A 367 15.93 -14.25 -7.33
N SER A 368 14.71 -14.81 -7.22
CA SER A 368 13.84 -15.03 -8.38
C SER A 368 13.23 -13.72 -8.85
N ALA A 369 12.57 -12.99 -7.95
CA ALA A 369 12.09 -11.65 -8.23
C ALA A 369 13.24 -10.64 -8.31
N GLY A 370 14.26 -10.77 -7.45
CA GLY A 370 15.39 -9.84 -7.36
C GLY A 370 14.93 -8.38 -7.27
N ASP A 371 15.51 -7.49 -8.07
CA ASP A 371 15.17 -6.05 -8.04
C ASP A 371 13.88 -5.67 -8.80
N THR A 372 13.19 -6.61 -9.45
CA THR A 372 11.96 -6.31 -10.21
C THR A 372 10.89 -5.57 -9.39
N PRO A 373 10.56 -5.97 -8.15
CA PRO A 373 9.56 -5.26 -7.36
C PRO A 373 9.97 -3.81 -7.05
N LYS A 374 11.27 -3.57 -6.81
CA LYS A 374 11.81 -2.22 -6.60
C LYS A 374 11.68 -1.37 -7.88
N PHE A 375 11.97 -1.97 -9.03
CA PHE A 375 11.81 -1.32 -10.33
C PHE A 375 10.36 -0.92 -10.59
N TYR A 376 9.37 -1.77 -10.28
CA TYR A 376 7.96 -1.43 -10.43
C TYR A 376 7.51 -0.30 -9.50
N SER A 377 7.96 -0.33 -8.25
CA SER A 377 7.70 0.78 -7.31
C SER A 377 8.27 2.10 -7.80
N ARG A 378 9.51 2.08 -8.32
CA ARG A 378 10.15 3.27 -8.90
C ARG A 378 9.36 3.81 -10.08
N ALA A 379 8.99 2.95 -11.04
CA ALA A 379 8.23 3.35 -12.22
C ALA A 379 6.89 4.01 -11.82
N LEU A 380 6.13 3.40 -10.90
CA LEU A 380 4.92 4.02 -10.37
C LEU A 380 5.19 5.40 -9.78
N ARG A 381 6.24 5.50 -8.96
CA ARG A 381 6.59 6.74 -8.28
C ARG A 381 6.99 7.84 -9.26
N GLU A 382 7.79 7.53 -10.27
CA GLU A 382 8.22 8.45 -11.32
C GLU A 382 7.05 8.91 -12.21
N ASN A 383 6.00 8.08 -12.32
CA ASN A 383 4.77 8.41 -13.02
C ASN A 383 3.71 9.07 -12.11
N GLY A 384 4.07 9.50 -10.89
CA GLY A 384 3.18 10.18 -9.95
C GLY A 384 2.16 9.27 -9.24
N SER A 385 2.32 7.95 -9.31
CA SER A 385 1.49 6.98 -8.58
C SER A 385 2.08 6.66 -7.23
N ASP A 386 1.37 7.04 -6.16
CA ASP A 386 1.80 6.73 -4.81
C ASP A 386 1.79 5.22 -4.55
N ASN A 387 2.86 4.74 -3.93
CA ASN A 387 3.02 3.34 -3.58
C ASN A 387 4.06 3.16 -2.47
N VAL A 388 3.88 2.10 -1.70
CA VAL A 388 4.83 1.65 -0.69
C VAL A 388 5.62 0.47 -1.23
N PHE A 389 6.95 0.60 -1.21
CA PHE A 389 7.85 -0.53 -1.42
C PHE A 389 8.33 -1.09 -0.09
N ALA A 390 7.98 -2.34 0.22
CA ALA A 390 8.31 -2.99 1.49
C ALA A 390 9.29 -4.16 1.32
N LEU A 391 10.27 -4.26 2.21
CA LEU A 391 11.24 -5.35 2.23
C LEU A 391 11.11 -6.19 3.50
N LEU A 392 10.95 -7.50 3.33
CA LEU A 392 11.06 -8.47 4.42
C LEU A 392 12.51 -8.97 4.53
N PRO A 393 13.22 -8.66 5.64
CA PRO A 393 14.55 -9.19 5.88
C PRO A 393 14.57 -10.72 5.82
N ASP A 394 15.60 -11.26 5.16
CA ASP A 394 15.88 -12.69 4.97
C ASP A 394 14.78 -13.50 4.26
N GLY A 395 13.74 -12.84 3.76
CA GLY A 395 12.68 -13.49 3.00
C GLY A 395 13.17 -13.96 1.63
N GLY A 396 12.93 -15.23 1.29
CA GLY A 396 13.15 -15.78 -0.06
C GLY A 396 11.86 -15.89 -0.89
N HIS A 397 11.93 -16.47 -2.09
CA HIS A 397 10.76 -16.73 -2.95
C HIS A 397 9.96 -17.97 -2.48
N CYS A 398 9.35 -17.89 -1.31
CA CYS A 398 8.69 -19.04 -0.68
C CYS A 398 7.47 -18.66 0.17
N TRP A 399 6.67 -19.66 0.54
CA TRP A 399 5.42 -19.47 1.29
C TRP A 399 5.59 -18.76 2.63
N THR A 400 6.68 -18.99 3.35
CA THR A 400 6.97 -18.26 4.59
C THR A 400 7.04 -16.75 4.35
N THR A 401 7.67 -16.32 3.26
CA THR A 401 7.71 -14.91 2.85
C THR A 401 6.32 -14.44 2.40
N PHE A 402 5.65 -15.19 1.52
CA PHE A 402 4.35 -14.78 0.96
C PHE A 402 3.28 -14.59 2.04
N ARG A 403 3.21 -15.48 3.03
CA ARG A 403 2.30 -15.35 4.18
C ARG A 403 2.56 -14.07 4.98
N LYS A 404 3.83 -13.77 5.26
CA LYS A 404 4.23 -12.59 6.03
C LYS A 404 3.94 -11.31 5.26
N LEU A 405 4.28 -11.26 3.97
CA LEU A 405 3.97 -10.11 3.11
C LEU A 405 2.47 -9.88 2.98
N PHE A 406 1.68 -10.96 2.85
CA PHE A 406 0.23 -10.89 2.86
C PHE A 406 -0.29 -10.32 4.20
N TYR A 407 0.15 -10.86 5.34
CA TYR A 407 -0.23 -10.34 6.66
C TYR A 407 0.08 -8.84 6.79
N VAL A 408 1.28 -8.42 6.38
CA VAL A 408 1.71 -7.03 6.43
C VAL A 408 0.83 -6.14 5.54
N PHE A 409 0.55 -6.56 4.30
CA PHE A 409 -0.36 -5.84 3.40
C PHE A 409 -1.74 -5.64 4.02
N MET A 410 -2.32 -6.70 4.59
CA MET A 410 -3.61 -6.65 5.26
C MET A 410 -3.60 -5.72 6.48
N ALA A 411 -2.46 -5.63 7.17
CA ALA A 411 -2.28 -4.81 8.36
C ALA A 411 -1.94 -3.34 8.09
N PHE A 412 -1.48 -2.98 6.87
CA PHE A 412 -1.04 -1.61 6.56
C PHE A 412 -2.22 -0.65 6.50
N ASP A 413 -3.22 -0.89 5.65
CA ASP A 413 -4.34 0.03 5.49
C ASP A 413 -5.62 -0.60 4.92
N PHE A 414 -5.56 -1.85 4.44
CA PHE A 414 -6.63 -2.39 3.62
C PHE A 414 -7.97 -2.39 4.36
N PHE A 415 -7.97 -2.80 5.63
CA PHE A 415 -9.12 -2.66 6.50
C PHE A 415 -8.76 -2.71 7.99
N ARG A 416 -7.88 -1.84 8.51
CA ARG A 416 -7.70 -1.84 9.96
C ARG A 416 -9.04 -1.51 10.64
N LYS A 417 -9.63 -2.49 11.33
CA LYS A 417 -10.74 -2.26 12.26
C LYS A 417 -10.13 -1.38 13.36
N ARG A 418 -10.45 -0.10 13.35
CA ARG A 418 -9.97 0.87 14.33
C ARG A 418 -11.16 1.51 15.00
#